data_AF-A0A7C6UQ94-F1
#
_entry.id   AF-A0A7C6UQ94-F1
#
_cell.length_a   1.000
_cell.length_b   1.000
_cell.length_c   1.000
_cell.angle_alpha   90.00
_cell.angle_beta   90.00
_cell.angle_gamma   90.00
#
_symmetry.space_group_name_H-M   'P 1'
#
loop_
_entity.id
_entity.type
_entity.pdbx_description
1 polymer ?
#
loop_
_entity_poly.entity_id
_entity_poly.type
_entity_poly.pdbx_seq_one_letter_code
_entity_poly.pdbx_strand_id
1 'polypeptide(L)'
;EFAAFSRKITFAEDNRLQMEDLSGTNLAQVVEWGKEEIKIIYSREEFYLNESLLNEEPTMNLILLKAPLKEGAVWQDDFFTRQITAVDQVVTVPLGTFRAVVVVKAVGEHSSFYEYYAKNMGLIKRETIFRAENKQPRVVSSLKEVTITPQLP
;
A
#
# COMPACT_ATOMS: atom_id res chain seq x y z
N GLU A 1 -19.06 2.22 -1.92
CA GLU A 1 -18.88 1.75 -0.53
C GLU A 1 -17.62 2.36 0.06
N PHE A 2 -17.58 2.57 1.38
CA PHE A 2 -16.43 3.13 2.07
C PHE A 2 -15.98 2.18 3.18
N ALA A 3 -14.68 1.90 3.23
CA ALA A 3 -14.03 1.15 4.29
C ALA A 3 -12.89 1.98 4.89
N ALA A 4 -12.63 1.82 6.18
CA ALA A 4 -11.43 2.36 6.81
C ALA A 4 -10.46 1.23 7.09
N PHE A 5 -9.18 1.52 7.11
CA PHE A 5 -8.17 0.59 7.59
C PHE A 5 -7.26 1.26 8.62
N SER A 6 -6.78 0.47 9.57
CA SER A 6 -5.75 0.87 10.53
C SER A 6 -4.46 0.14 10.21
N ARG A 7 -3.32 0.78 10.44
CA ARG A 7 -2.01 0.19 10.21
C ARG A 7 -1.25 0.01 11.52
N LYS A 8 -0.62 -1.14 11.69
CA LYS A 8 0.34 -1.39 12.77
C LYS A 8 1.71 -1.63 12.17
N ILE A 9 2.73 -0.90 12.63
CA ILE A 9 4.13 -1.23 12.34
C ILE A 9 4.62 -2.11 13.49
N THR A 10 5.04 -3.34 13.18
CA THR A 10 5.38 -4.36 14.18
C THR A 10 6.86 -4.65 14.27
N PHE A 11 7.54 -4.79 13.14
CA PHE A 11 8.97 -5.02 13.06
C PHE A 11 9.59 -4.15 11.98
N ALA A 12 10.86 -3.78 12.15
CA ALA A 12 11.61 -2.97 11.22
C ALA A 12 13.10 -3.28 11.34
N GLU A 13 13.77 -3.26 10.20
CA GLU A 13 15.22 -3.36 9.99
C GLU A 13 15.63 -2.23 9.01
N ASP A 14 16.90 -2.18 8.62
CA ASP A 14 17.49 -1.06 7.86
C ASP A 14 16.75 -0.73 6.55
N ASN A 15 16.32 -1.75 5.79
CA ASN A 15 15.66 -1.59 4.49
C ASN A 15 14.35 -2.37 4.37
N ARG A 16 13.84 -2.91 5.48
CA ARG A 16 12.61 -3.69 5.54
C ARG A 16 11.76 -3.30 6.74
N LEU A 17 10.45 -3.38 6.58
CA LEU A 17 9.50 -3.29 7.70
C LEU A 17 8.36 -4.28 7.52
N GLN A 18 7.83 -4.74 8.64
CA GLN A 18 6.57 -5.44 8.71
C GLN A 18 5.48 -4.45 9.11
N MET A 19 4.43 -4.39 8.31
CA MET A 19 3.22 -3.67 8.63
C MET A 19 2.00 -4.59 8.52
N GLU A 20 1.01 -4.33 9.35
CA GLU A 20 -0.27 -5.02 9.37
C GLU A 20 -1.38 -4.02 9.08
N ASP A 21 -2.11 -4.22 7.98
CA ASP A 21 -3.29 -3.44 7.63
C ASP A 21 -4.55 -4.21 8.01
N LEU A 22 -5.37 -3.61 8.88
CA LEU A 22 -6.62 -4.19 9.36
C LEU A 22 -7.83 -3.46 8.74
N SER A 23 -8.60 -4.18 7.91
CA SER A 23 -9.81 -3.65 7.26
C SER A 23 -10.94 -4.68 7.15
N GLY A 24 -11.08 -5.53 8.16
CA GLY A 24 -11.95 -6.71 8.18
C GLY A 24 -11.13 -8.00 8.32
N THR A 25 -10.09 -8.13 7.50
CA THR A 25 -9.02 -9.13 7.63
C THR A 25 -7.74 -8.43 8.06
N ASN A 26 -6.95 -9.07 8.93
CA ASN A 26 -5.61 -8.59 9.24
C ASN A 26 -4.62 -9.08 8.18
N LEU A 27 -3.99 -8.15 7.45
CA LEU A 27 -3.02 -8.46 6.41
C LEU A 27 -1.62 -8.01 6.84
N ALA A 28 -0.75 -8.96 7.15
CA ALA A 28 0.66 -8.69 7.39
C ALA A 28 1.42 -8.60 6.07
N GLN A 29 2.33 -7.63 5.96
CA GLN A 29 3.10 -7.35 4.76
C GLN A 29 4.54 -7.01 5.11
N VAL A 30 5.49 -7.57 4.36
CA VAL A 30 6.90 -7.16 4.42
C VAL A 30 7.17 -6.20 3.27
N VAL A 31 7.44 -4.95 3.63
CA VAL A 31 7.81 -3.89 2.70
C VAL A 31 9.32 -3.76 2.67
N GLU A 32 9.91 -3.81 1.48
CA GLU A 32 11.33 -3.54 1.23
C GLU A 32 11.46 -2.24 0.42
N TRP A 33 12.46 -1.42 0.75
CA TRP A 33 12.77 -0.20 0.00
C TRP A 33 14.24 -0.09 -0.39
N GLY A 34 14.47 0.57 -1.52
CA GLY A 34 15.78 0.96 -2.01
C GLY A 34 15.76 2.33 -2.66
N LYS A 35 16.85 2.70 -3.34
CA LYS A 35 16.96 3.99 -4.03
C LYS A 35 15.98 4.13 -5.20
N GLU A 36 15.66 3.01 -5.85
CA GLU A 36 14.86 3.01 -7.07
C GLU A 36 13.40 2.68 -6.85
N GLU A 37 13.06 1.92 -5.81
CA GLU A 37 11.71 1.41 -5.63
C GLU A 37 11.38 1.05 -4.19
N ILE A 38 10.07 1.02 -3.92
CA ILE A 38 9.47 0.49 -2.70
C ILE A 38 8.52 -0.62 -3.12
N LYS A 39 8.64 -1.80 -2.51
CA LYS A 39 7.88 -2.99 -2.90
C LYS A 39 7.44 -3.81 -1.70
N ILE A 40 6.39 -4.58 -1.89
CA ILE A 40 6.01 -5.65 -0.95
C ILE A 40 6.59 -6.95 -1.50
N ILE A 41 7.34 -7.65 -0.65
CA ILE A 41 8.03 -8.90 -1.02
C ILE A 41 7.38 -10.15 -0.43
N TYR A 42 6.52 -9.97 0.58
CA TYR A 42 5.80 -11.04 1.26
C TYR A 42 4.51 -10.49 1.85
N SER A 43 3.46 -11.31 1.85
CA SER A 43 2.21 -10.99 2.55
C SER A 43 1.53 -12.23 3.12
N ARG A 44 0.84 -12.08 4.25
CA ARG A 44 0.07 -13.15 4.90
C ARG A 44 -1.23 -12.61 5.47
N GLU A 45 -2.35 -13.17 5.00
CA GLU A 45 -3.69 -12.90 5.51
C GLU A 45 -3.94 -13.62 6.83
N GLU A 46 -4.91 -13.12 7.60
CA GLU A 46 -5.34 -13.68 8.90
C GLU A 46 -4.15 -13.91 9.85
N PHE A 47 -3.20 -12.96 9.85
CA PHE A 47 -2.02 -13.02 10.68
C PHE A 47 -2.31 -12.46 12.08
N TYR A 48 -2.25 -13.31 13.11
CA TYR A 48 -2.52 -12.91 14.50
C TYR A 48 -1.39 -13.29 15.46
N LEU A 49 -0.23 -13.68 14.92
CA LEU A 49 0.95 -14.03 15.70
C LEU A 49 1.77 -12.78 16.00
N ASN A 50 2.55 -12.82 17.09
CA ASN A 50 3.49 -11.76 17.43
C ASN A 50 4.91 -12.18 17.05
N GLU A 51 5.11 -12.46 15.77
CA GLU A 51 6.35 -12.98 15.20
C GLU A 51 6.78 -12.13 13.99
N SER A 52 8.08 -12.02 13.78
CA SER A 52 8.66 -11.29 12.66
C SER A 52 8.62 -12.13 11.38
N LEU A 53 8.11 -11.54 10.32
CA LEU A 53 8.11 -12.07 8.96
C LEU A 53 9.26 -11.50 8.11
N LEU A 54 10.14 -10.66 8.66
CA LEU A 54 11.17 -9.95 7.90
C LEU A 54 12.17 -10.88 7.18
N ASN A 55 12.36 -12.08 7.72
CA ASN A 55 13.27 -13.12 7.21
C ASN A 55 12.56 -14.18 6.35
N GLU A 56 11.27 -14.03 6.08
CA GLU A 56 10.57 -14.92 5.15
C GLU A 56 11.12 -14.76 3.73
N GLU A 57 11.16 -15.89 3.01
CA GLU A 57 11.57 -15.88 1.60
C GLU A 57 10.57 -15.05 0.77
N PRO A 58 11.04 -14.16 -0.13
CA PRO A 58 10.16 -13.40 -0.99
C PRO A 58 9.24 -14.30 -1.82
N THR A 59 7.94 -14.08 -1.73
CA THR A 59 6.91 -14.82 -2.47
C THR A 59 6.26 -13.99 -3.57
N MET A 60 6.56 -12.68 -3.61
CA MET A 60 6.01 -11.75 -4.56
C MET A 60 6.96 -10.57 -4.81
N ASN A 61 6.73 -9.84 -5.89
CA ASN A 61 7.39 -8.59 -6.21
C ASN A 61 6.35 -7.54 -6.59
N LEU A 62 5.71 -6.93 -5.60
CA LEU A 62 4.66 -5.91 -5.77
C LEU A 62 5.24 -4.51 -5.61
N ILE A 63 5.60 -3.87 -6.72
CA ILE A 63 6.29 -2.58 -6.73
C ILE A 63 5.29 -1.44 -6.53
N LEU A 64 5.24 -0.87 -5.32
CA LEU A 64 4.30 0.18 -4.94
C LEU A 64 4.63 1.54 -5.57
N LEU A 65 5.91 1.90 -5.54
CA LEU A 65 6.44 3.15 -6.09
C LEU A 65 7.79 2.90 -6.76
N LYS A 66 8.04 3.56 -7.89
CA LYS A 66 9.31 3.50 -8.62
C LYS A 66 9.80 4.89 -8.98
N ALA A 67 11.09 5.14 -8.76
CA ALA A 67 11.76 6.39 -9.11
C ALA A 67 12.00 6.47 -10.63
N PRO A 68 12.00 7.69 -11.22
CA PRO A 68 11.64 8.95 -10.58
C PRO A 68 10.14 9.08 -10.36
N LEU A 69 9.74 9.73 -9.25
CA LEU A 69 8.33 10.05 -8.96
C LEU A 69 7.86 11.20 -9.86
N LYS A 70 7.44 10.86 -11.08
CA LYS A 70 6.94 11.81 -12.08
C LYS A 70 5.65 11.30 -12.72
N GLU A 71 4.77 12.22 -13.09
CA GLU A 71 3.56 11.88 -13.84
C GLU A 71 3.91 11.18 -15.15
N GLY A 72 3.12 10.15 -15.48
CA GLY A 72 3.33 9.32 -16.66
C GLY A 72 4.41 8.25 -16.52
N ALA A 73 5.14 8.16 -15.40
CA ALA A 73 6.02 7.02 -15.15
C ALA A 73 5.21 5.72 -15.07
N VAL A 74 5.66 4.68 -15.78
CA VAL A 74 4.99 3.38 -15.89
C VAL A 74 5.95 2.26 -15.52
N TRP A 75 5.45 1.25 -14.82
CA TRP A 75 6.18 0.01 -14.58
C TRP A 75 5.21 -1.17 -14.52
N GLN A 76 5.76 -2.37 -14.65
CA GLN A 76 5.05 -3.63 -14.49
C GLN A 76 5.61 -4.33 -13.26
N ASP A 77 4.72 -4.87 -12.44
CA ASP A 77 5.06 -5.80 -11.37
C ASP A 77 4.40 -7.16 -11.62
N ASP A 78 4.50 -8.10 -10.67
CA ASP A 78 3.97 -9.46 -10.84
C ASP A 78 2.45 -9.50 -11.13
N PHE A 79 1.70 -8.48 -10.72
CA PHE A 79 0.23 -8.48 -10.75
C PHE A 79 -0.38 -7.33 -11.54
N PHE A 80 0.33 -6.21 -11.68
CA PHE A 80 -0.25 -4.94 -12.15
C PHE A 80 0.65 -4.19 -13.12
N THR A 81 0.04 -3.63 -14.15
CA THR A 81 0.61 -2.48 -14.85
C THR A 81 0.29 -1.21 -14.06
N ARG A 82 1.30 -0.43 -13.71
CA ARG A 82 1.18 0.74 -12.85
C ARG A 82 1.60 2.01 -13.55
N GLN A 83 0.94 3.12 -13.22
CA GLN A 83 1.27 4.44 -13.74
C GLN A 83 1.10 5.49 -12.65
N ILE A 84 2.09 6.38 -12.48
CA ILE A 84 1.89 7.60 -11.68
C ILE A 84 1.01 8.57 -12.46
N THR A 85 -0.15 8.91 -11.90
CA THR A 85 -1.11 9.85 -12.51
C THR A 85 -1.06 11.25 -11.90
N ALA A 86 -0.46 11.41 -10.71
CA ALA A 86 -0.23 12.70 -10.07
C ALA A 86 0.87 12.60 -9.01
N VAL A 87 1.60 13.69 -8.72
CA VAL A 87 2.67 13.71 -7.69
C VAL A 87 2.56 14.80 -6.62
N ASP A 88 1.58 15.71 -6.72
CA ASP A 88 1.42 16.81 -5.76
C ASP A 88 -0.04 17.02 -5.31
N GLN A 89 -0.73 15.93 -5.00
CA GLN A 89 -2.13 16.02 -4.55
C GLN A 89 -2.23 16.35 -3.07
N VAL A 90 -3.30 17.05 -2.70
CA VAL A 90 -3.73 17.23 -1.31
C VAL A 90 -4.89 16.28 -1.04
N VAL A 91 -4.73 15.38 -0.08
CA VAL A 91 -5.72 14.31 0.21
C VAL A 91 -6.04 14.29 1.69
N THR A 92 -7.33 14.29 2.01
CA THR A 92 -7.83 14.11 3.37
C THR A 92 -8.33 12.68 3.56
N VAL A 93 -7.87 12.04 4.62
CA VAL A 93 -8.33 10.73 5.12
C VAL A 93 -8.68 10.87 6.60
N PRO A 94 -9.32 9.88 7.25
CA PRO A 94 -9.69 10.01 8.67
C PRO A 94 -8.50 10.29 9.60
N LEU A 95 -7.30 9.79 9.27
CA LEU A 95 -6.07 10.09 10.02
C LEU A 95 -5.64 11.58 9.93
N GLY A 96 -6.00 12.28 8.85
CA GLY A 96 -5.62 13.67 8.63
C GLY A 96 -5.49 14.07 7.16
N THR A 97 -4.91 15.26 6.94
CA THR A 97 -4.66 15.81 5.60
C THR A 97 -3.19 15.67 5.23
N PHE A 98 -2.93 15.10 4.05
CA PHE A 98 -1.60 14.92 3.48
C PHE A 98 -1.42 15.80 2.25
N ARG A 99 -0.21 16.31 2.06
CA ARG A 99 0.23 17.11 0.90
C ARG A 99 1.30 16.34 0.14
N ALA A 100 1.59 16.74 -1.10
CA ALA A 100 2.56 16.05 -1.96
C ALA A 100 2.26 14.55 -2.12
N VAL A 101 0.97 14.21 -2.25
CA VAL A 101 0.51 12.83 -2.38
C VAL A 101 0.71 12.37 -3.82
N VAL A 102 1.38 11.22 -3.97
CA VAL A 102 1.55 10.53 -5.25
C VAL A 102 0.35 9.63 -5.50
N VAL A 103 -0.23 9.71 -6.69
CA VAL A 103 -1.36 8.85 -7.10
C VAL A 103 -0.87 7.88 -8.15
N VAL A 104 -1.07 6.60 -7.90
CA VAL A 104 -0.72 5.50 -8.80
C VAL A 104 -1.99 4.81 -9.26
N LYS A 105 -2.18 4.70 -10.57
CA LYS A 105 -3.18 3.81 -11.15
C LYS A 105 -2.54 2.44 -11.33
N ALA A 106 -3.13 1.40 -10.76
CA ALA A 106 -2.73 0.01 -10.96
C ALA A 106 -3.83 -0.73 -11.72
N VAL A 107 -3.49 -1.42 -12.80
CA VAL A 107 -4.43 -2.17 -13.63
C VAL A 107 -4.05 -3.65 -13.58
N GLY A 108 -4.95 -4.46 -13.03
CA GLY A 108 -4.84 -5.92 -13.03
C GLY A 108 -5.85 -6.53 -14.00
N GLU A 109 -5.92 -7.86 -13.98
CA GLU A 109 -6.79 -8.63 -14.88
C GLU A 109 -8.28 -8.30 -14.68
N HIS A 110 -8.74 -8.27 -13.43
CA HIS A 110 -10.16 -8.14 -13.10
C HIS A 110 -10.54 -6.76 -12.53
N SER A 111 -9.58 -6.00 -12.05
CA SER A 111 -9.81 -4.76 -11.32
C SER A 111 -8.77 -3.69 -11.63
N SER A 112 -9.10 -2.45 -11.29
CA SER A 112 -8.15 -1.34 -11.33
C SER A 112 -8.24 -0.56 -10.03
N PHE A 113 -7.11 0.00 -9.62
CA PHE A 113 -6.96 0.72 -8.38
C PHE A 113 -6.42 2.12 -8.64
N TYR A 114 -6.87 3.10 -7.86
CA TYR A 114 -6.12 4.32 -7.62
C TYR A 114 -5.59 4.30 -6.20
N GLU A 115 -4.28 4.33 -6.07
CA GLU A 115 -3.54 4.21 -4.82
C GLU A 115 -2.84 5.53 -4.51
N TYR A 116 -3.03 6.02 -3.30
CA TYR A 116 -2.56 7.33 -2.86
C TYR A 116 -1.47 7.13 -1.83
N TYR A 117 -0.27 7.58 -2.13
CA TYR A 117 0.91 7.41 -1.30
C TYR A 117 1.39 8.74 -0.74
N ALA A 118 1.56 8.80 0.58
CA ALA A 118 2.10 9.96 1.27
C ALA A 118 3.50 9.65 1.84
N LYS A 119 4.35 10.67 1.85
CA LYS A 119 5.70 10.59 2.40
C LYS A 119 5.67 10.09 3.85
N ASN A 120 6.55 9.15 4.18
CA ASN A 120 6.69 8.50 5.49
C ASN A 120 5.45 7.72 5.98
N MET A 121 4.40 7.61 5.15
CA MET A 121 3.15 6.93 5.50
C MET A 121 2.85 5.75 4.57
N GLY A 122 3.38 5.79 3.35
CA GLY A 122 3.04 4.82 2.31
C GLY A 122 1.59 5.01 1.86
N LEU A 123 0.89 3.91 1.61
CA LEU A 123 -0.51 3.94 1.15
C LEU A 123 -1.41 4.55 2.23
N ILE A 124 -2.12 5.63 1.89
CA ILE A 124 -3.10 6.30 2.76
C ILE A 124 -4.54 6.15 2.28
N LYS A 125 -4.76 5.89 0.99
CA LYS A 125 -6.08 5.69 0.39
C LYS A 125 -5.98 4.78 -0.82
N ARG A 126 -6.99 3.95 -1.03
CA ARG A 126 -7.16 3.13 -2.23
C ARG A 126 -8.59 3.25 -2.73
N GLU A 127 -8.74 3.35 -4.04
CA GLU A 127 -10.04 3.30 -4.71
C GLU A 127 -10.05 2.11 -5.66
N THR A 128 -10.89 1.13 -5.37
CA THR A 128 -11.03 -0.07 -6.20
C THR A 128 -12.18 0.13 -7.17
N ILE A 129 -11.91 -0.13 -8.45
CA ILE A 129 -12.86 -0.09 -9.55
C ILE A 129 -12.96 -1.51 -10.11
N PHE A 130 -14.12 -2.13 -9.95
CA PHE A 130 -14.37 -3.46 -10.50
C PHE A 130 -14.91 -3.35 -11.92
N ARG A 131 -14.43 -4.23 -12.80
CA ARG A 131 -15.02 -4.39 -14.14
C ARG A 131 -16.29 -5.24 -14.00
N ALA A 132 -17.45 -4.61 -14.12
CA ALA A 132 -18.72 -5.31 -14.30
C ALA A 132 -19.46 -4.73 -15.51
N GLU A 133 -20.25 -5.57 -16.19
CA GLU A 133 -20.79 -5.30 -17.53
C GLU A 133 -21.61 -4.01 -17.62
N ASN A 134 -22.33 -3.63 -16.55
CA ASN A 134 -23.30 -2.52 -16.58
C ASN A 134 -23.12 -1.47 -15.49
N LYS A 135 -22.22 -1.67 -14.52
CA LYS A 135 -21.88 -0.72 -13.45
C LYS A 135 -20.41 -0.87 -13.08
N GLN A 136 -19.73 0.21 -12.77
CA GLN A 136 -18.37 0.17 -12.19
C GLN A 136 -18.48 0.46 -10.69
N PRO A 137 -18.79 -0.54 -9.84
CA PRO A 137 -18.86 -0.29 -8.41
C PRO A 137 -17.48 0.17 -7.91
N ARG A 138 -17.52 1.22 -7.08
CA ARG A 138 -16.33 1.81 -6.48
C ARG A 138 -16.35 1.60 -4.97
N VAL A 139 -15.26 1.03 -4.47
CA VAL A 139 -14.98 0.89 -3.04
C VAL A 139 -13.82 1.82 -2.72
N VAL A 140 -13.96 2.64 -1.68
CA VAL A 140 -12.91 3.54 -1.23
C VAL A 140 -12.44 3.08 0.15
N SER A 141 -11.15 2.80 0.28
CA SER A 141 -10.49 2.49 1.55
C SER A 141 -9.59 3.64 1.98
N SER A 142 -9.59 4.03 3.25
CA SER A 142 -8.75 5.15 3.74
C SER A 142 -8.14 4.88 5.12
N LEU A 143 -6.90 5.32 5.29
CA LEU A 143 -6.14 5.14 6.52
C LEU A 143 -6.74 5.98 7.64
N LYS A 144 -7.06 5.30 8.74
CA LYS A 144 -7.70 5.88 9.91
C LYS A 144 -6.73 6.10 11.06
N GLU A 145 -5.81 5.16 11.26
CA GLU A 145 -4.96 5.11 12.44
C GLU A 145 -3.65 4.41 12.11
N VAL A 146 -2.57 4.82 12.77
CA VAL A 146 -1.27 4.17 12.70
C VAL A 146 -0.73 3.97 14.11
N THR A 147 -0.35 2.74 14.43
CA THR A 147 0.29 2.38 15.70
C THR A 147 1.66 1.79 15.45
N ILE A 148 2.67 2.27 16.17
CA ILE A 148 4.02 1.72 16.13
C ILE A 148 4.22 0.91 17.40
N THR A 149 4.54 -0.36 17.26
CA THR A 149 4.84 -1.23 18.41
C THR A 149 6.30 -1.03 18.78
N PRO A 150 6.62 -0.67 20.03
CA PRO A 150 8.01 -0.66 20.47
C PRO A 150 8.56 -2.08 20.33
N GLN A 151 9.69 -2.24 19.63
CA GLN A 151 10.42 -3.51 19.71
C GLN A 151 10.93 -3.64 21.14
N LEU A 152 10.55 -4.74 21.82
CA LEU A 152 11.11 -5.06 23.13
C LEU A 152 12.63 -5.27 22.96
N PRO A 153 13.47 -4.69 23.84
CA PRO A 153 14.92 -4.85 23.78
C PRO A 153 15.35 -6.30 24.01
#